data_AF-A0A2K4KW84-F1
#
_entry.id   AF-A0A2K4KW84-F1
#
_cell.length_a   1.000
_cell.length_b   1.000
_cell.length_c   1.000
_cell.angle_alpha   90.00
_cell.angle_beta   90.00
_cell.angle_gamma   90.00
#
_symmetry.space_group_name_H-M   'P 1'
#
loop_
_entity.id
_entity.type
_entity.pdbx_description
1 polymer ?
#
loop_
_entity_poly.entity_id
_entity_poly.type
_entity_poly.pdbx_seq_one_letter_code
_entity_poly.pdbx_strand_id
1 'polypeptide(L)'
;MNTYDSLNVWTNDPVIGEVARQVLAVAEKHKLPATPGQALPQEYDIPFAYRYDPEDDARIQLFRRVAVLFAALDIHCYWIDGKQVLGVPVNAEDPVSRAWAIFSEEAMEVVLDFVLRIDLS
;
A
#
# COMPACT_ATOMS: atom_id res chain seq x y z
N MET A 1 -14.70 -5.43 -6.35
CA MET A 1 -14.15 -6.35 -5.33
C MET A 1 -13.66 -5.47 -4.19
N ASN A 2 -14.02 -5.76 -2.94
CA ASN A 2 -13.53 -4.97 -1.81
C ASN A 2 -12.01 -5.19 -1.69
N THR A 3 -11.26 -4.15 -1.37
CA THR A 3 -9.80 -4.15 -1.15
C THR A 3 -9.32 -5.34 -0.30
N TYR A 4 -10.05 -5.69 0.75
CA TYR A 4 -9.71 -6.82 1.62
C TYR A 4 -9.83 -8.19 0.93
N ASP A 5 -10.87 -8.39 0.12
CA ASP A 5 -11.02 -9.62 -0.67
C ASP A 5 -9.88 -9.76 -1.68
N SER A 6 -9.48 -8.62 -2.28
CA SER A 6 -8.33 -8.57 -3.17
C SER A 6 -7.05 -9.01 -2.45
N LEU A 7 -6.81 -8.47 -1.26
CA LEU A 7 -5.61 -8.77 -0.47
C LEU A 7 -5.59 -10.21 0.06
N ASN A 8 -6.76 -10.77 0.41
CA ASN A 8 -6.90 -12.15 0.86
C ASN A 8 -6.38 -13.18 -0.16
N VAL A 9 -6.48 -12.91 -1.46
CA VAL A 9 -5.92 -13.81 -2.51
C VAL A 9 -4.40 -13.93 -2.39
N TRP A 10 -3.74 -12.91 -1.85
CA TRP A 10 -2.28 -12.83 -1.77
C TRP A 10 -1.70 -13.38 -0.47
N THR A 11 -2.52 -13.78 0.52
CA THR A 11 -2.01 -14.29 1.80
C THR A 11 -1.19 -15.57 1.64
N ASN A 12 -1.35 -16.31 0.54
CA ASN A 12 -0.58 -17.51 0.24
C ASN A 12 0.61 -17.25 -0.71
N ASP A 13 0.85 -15.99 -1.12
CA ASP A 13 2.02 -15.66 -1.94
C ASP A 13 3.31 -15.88 -1.13
N PRO A 14 4.35 -16.53 -1.69
CA PRO A 14 5.56 -16.87 -0.96
C PRO A 14 6.44 -15.67 -0.61
N VAL A 15 6.18 -14.50 -1.20
CA VAL A 15 6.98 -13.28 -1.01
C VAL A 15 6.22 -12.29 -0.13
N ILE A 16 4.98 -11.96 -0.48
CA ILE A 16 4.19 -10.93 0.21
C ILE A 16 3.10 -11.49 1.12
N GLY A 17 2.89 -12.80 1.17
CA GLY A 17 1.73 -13.38 1.86
C GLY A 17 1.71 -13.15 3.36
N GLU A 18 2.89 -13.08 3.99
CA GLU A 18 2.99 -12.72 5.40
C GLU A 18 2.62 -11.25 5.65
N VAL A 19 3.10 -10.35 4.79
CA VAL A 19 2.78 -8.92 4.86
C VAL A 19 1.28 -8.69 4.62
N ALA A 20 0.69 -9.40 3.66
CA ALA A 20 -0.73 -9.37 3.39
C ALA A 20 -1.57 -9.80 4.61
N ARG A 21 -1.16 -10.86 5.33
CA ARG A 21 -1.82 -11.28 6.58
C ARG A 21 -1.71 -10.22 7.66
N GLN A 22 -0.55 -9.58 7.81
CA GLN A 22 -0.36 -8.53 8.80
C GLN A 22 -1.22 -7.30 8.50
N VAL A 23 -1.30 -6.87 7.24
CA VAL A 23 -2.18 -5.77 6.82
C VAL A 23 -3.65 -6.11 7.08
N LEU A 24 -4.09 -7.35 6.81
CA LEU A 24 -5.45 -7.80 7.15
C LEU A 24 -5.71 -7.80 8.67
N ALA A 25 -4.73 -8.21 9.48
CA ALA A 25 -4.85 -8.14 10.94
C ALA A 25 -4.97 -6.69 11.45
N VAL A 26 -4.26 -5.75 10.83
CA VAL A 26 -4.42 -4.31 11.10
C VAL A 26 -5.82 -3.85 10.69
N ALA A 27 -6.32 -4.25 9.52
CA ALA A 27 -7.68 -3.94 9.09
C ALA A 27 -8.73 -4.46 10.08
N GLU A 28 -8.58 -5.70 10.57
CA GLU A 28 -9.48 -6.28 11.59
C GLU A 28 -9.44 -5.50 12.92
N LYS A 29 -8.24 -5.12 13.39
CA LYS A 29 -8.06 -4.26 14.57
C LYS A 29 -8.86 -2.95 14.45
N HIS A 30 -8.88 -2.37 13.24
CA HIS A 30 -9.61 -1.13 12.92
C HIS A 30 -11.07 -1.37 12.47
N LYS A 31 -11.59 -2.59 12.61
CA LYS A 31 -12.98 -2.97 12.25
C LYS A 31 -13.30 -2.83 10.76
N LEU A 32 -12.33 -3.14 9.89
CA LEU A 32 -12.47 -3.18 8.43
C LEU A 32 -13.05 -1.86 7.87
N PRO A 33 -12.32 -0.72 8.01
CA PRO A 33 -12.82 0.57 7.56
C PRO A 33 -13.17 0.54 6.07
N ALA A 34 -14.19 1.29 5.65
CA ALA A 34 -14.53 1.38 4.24
C ALA A 34 -13.54 2.30 3.50
N THR A 35 -13.17 1.93 2.28
CA THR A 35 -12.37 2.79 1.40
C THR A 35 -13.16 4.07 1.08
N PRO A 36 -12.56 5.27 1.21
CA PRO A 36 -13.24 6.53 0.96
C PRO A 36 -13.69 6.67 -0.50
N GLY A 37 -14.85 7.27 -0.72
CA GLY A 37 -15.30 7.65 -2.07
C GLY A 37 -14.70 8.99 -2.47
N GLN A 38 -13.81 9.01 -3.46
CA GLN A 38 -13.15 10.19 -4.05
C GLN A 38 -12.74 11.29 -3.04
N ALA A 39 -11.49 11.21 -2.59
CA ALA A 39 -10.81 12.30 -1.90
C ALA A 39 -9.56 12.74 -2.70
N LEU A 40 -9.12 13.99 -2.49
CA LEU A 40 -7.78 14.39 -2.93
C LEU A 40 -6.76 13.58 -2.13
N PRO A 41 -5.75 12.97 -2.79
CA PRO A 41 -4.73 12.23 -2.07
C PRO A 41 -3.88 13.19 -1.24
N GLN A 42 -3.59 12.80 0.01
CA GLN A 42 -2.48 13.35 0.77
C GLN A 42 -1.19 12.69 0.27
N GLU A 43 -0.19 13.51 -0.06
CA GLU A 43 1.05 13.09 -0.69
C GLU A 43 2.18 12.91 0.32
N TYR A 44 2.93 11.81 0.17
CA TYR A 44 4.10 11.49 0.98
C TYR A 44 5.30 11.17 0.10
N ASP A 45 6.51 11.56 0.51
CA ASP A 45 7.73 11.15 -0.17
C ASP A 45 7.88 9.62 -0.10
N ILE A 46 8.36 9.01 -1.19
CA ILE A 46 8.65 7.57 -1.21
C ILE A 46 9.93 7.29 -0.39
N PRO A 47 9.86 6.45 0.65
CA PRO A 47 11.00 6.20 1.53
C PRO A 47 11.96 5.12 1.02
N PHE A 48 11.77 4.59 -0.20
CA PHE A 48 12.60 3.54 -0.79
C PHE A 48 13.03 3.89 -2.21
N ALA A 49 14.27 3.59 -2.55
CA ALA A 49 14.78 3.80 -3.90
C ALA A 49 14.24 2.71 -4.83
N TYR A 50 13.44 3.09 -5.83
CA TYR A 50 13.05 2.19 -6.91
C TYR A 50 13.73 2.61 -8.22
N ARG A 51 14.40 1.65 -8.86
CA ARG A 51 14.87 1.80 -10.24
C ARG A 51 14.20 0.73 -11.10
N TYR A 52 13.28 1.15 -11.97
CA TYR A 52 12.70 0.26 -12.96
C TYR A 52 13.80 -0.23 -13.90
N ASP A 53 13.96 -1.55 -13.99
CA ASP A 53 14.83 -2.23 -14.94
C ASP A 53 13.99 -3.20 -15.78
N PRO A 54 13.76 -2.94 -17.07
CA PRO A 54 12.98 -3.81 -17.94
C PRO A 54 13.66 -5.15 -18.26
N GLU A 55 14.96 -5.31 -17.99
CA GLU A 55 15.72 -6.53 -18.30
C GLU A 55 15.72 -7.54 -17.12
N ASP A 56 15.27 -7.11 -15.94
CA ASP A 56 15.20 -7.94 -14.72
C ASP A 56 13.75 -8.36 -14.40
N ASP A 57 13.31 -9.46 -15.02
CA ASP A 57 11.97 -10.03 -14.82
C ASP A 57 11.66 -10.33 -13.35
N ALA A 58 12.65 -10.78 -12.56
CA ALA A 58 12.44 -11.09 -11.15
C ALA A 58 12.10 -9.83 -10.34
N ARG A 59 12.80 -8.73 -10.61
CA ARG A 59 12.57 -7.43 -10.00
C ARG A 59 11.23 -6.81 -10.42
N ILE A 60 10.85 -6.94 -11.69
CA ILE A 60 9.52 -6.53 -12.16
C ILE A 60 8.42 -7.29 -11.40
N GLN A 61 8.59 -8.60 -11.22
CA GLN A 61 7.64 -9.45 -10.52
C GLN A 61 7.57 -9.14 -9.02
N LEU A 62 8.69 -8.79 -8.39
CA LEU A 62 8.73 -8.30 -7.01
C LEU A 62 8.00 -6.96 -6.88
N PHE A 63 8.28 -6.01 -7.78
CA PHE A 63 7.63 -4.70 -7.78
C PHE A 63 6.11 -4.80 -7.95
N ARG A 64 5.63 -5.66 -8.86
CA ARG A 64 4.19 -5.90 -9.04
C ARG A 64 3.51 -6.42 -7.77
N ARG A 65 4.20 -7.27 -7.00
CA ARG A 65 3.69 -7.77 -5.71
C ARG A 65 3.67 -6.65 -4.66
N VAL A 66 4.72 -5.85 -4.57
CA VAL A 66 4.74 -4.67 -3.69
C VAL A 66 3.60 -3.71 -4.03
N ALA A 67 3.34 -3.47 -5.33
CA ALA A 67 2.25 -2.62 -5.79
C ALA A 67 0.86 -3.12 -5.34
N VAL A 68 0.66 -4.44 -5.21
CA VAL A 68 -0.58 -5.01 -4.66
C VAL A 68 -0.80 -4.58 -3.21
N LEU A 69 0.26 -4.53 -2.39
CA LEU A 69 0.17 -4.12 -0.99
C LEU A 69 -0.24 -2.65 -0.86
N PHE A 70 0.37 -1.76 -1.66
CA PHE A 70 -0.01 -0.34 -1.69
C PHE A 70 -1.42 -0.13 -2.24
N ALA A 71 -1.80 -0.81 -3.32
CA ALA A 71 -3.16 -0.75 -3.87
C ALA A 71 -4.22 -1.25 -2.87
N ALA A 72 -3.86 -2.22 -2.02
CA ALA A 72 -4.73 -2.70 -0.94
C ALA A 72 -4.92 -1.67 0.19
N LEU A 73 -4.22 -0.53 0.15
CA LEU A 73 -4.43 0.59 1.05
C LEU A 73 -5.03 1.80 0.32
N ASP A 74 -5.43 1.61 -0.94
CA ASP A 74 -5.79 2.66 -1.89
C ASP A 74 -4.68 3.73 -2.00
N ILE A 75 -3.42 3.27 -1.90
CA ILE A 75 -2.24 4.12 -1.97
C ILE A 75 -1.64 3.99 -3.35
N HIS A 76 -1.54 5.13 -4.03
CA HIS A 76 -1.07 5.19 -5.41
C HIS A 76 0.33 5.77 -5.45
N CYS A 77 1.22 5.12 -6.18
CA CYS A 77 2.53 5.65 -6.52
C CYS A 77 2.43 6.38 -7.87
N TYR A 78 2.65 7.70 -7.89
CA TYR A 78 2.65 8.49 -9.13
C TYR A 78 3.73 9.57 -9.12
N TRP A 79 3.97 10.14 -10.31
CA TRP A 79 4.96 11.19 -10.51
C TRP A 79 4.29 12.57 -10.48
N ILE A 80 4.79 13.46 -9.64
CA ILE A 80 4.41 14.88 -9.57
C ILE A 80 5.66 15.74 -9.40
N ASP A 81 5.79 16.79 -10.21
CA ASP A 81 6.90 17.76 -10.15
C ASP A 81 8.31 17.14 -10.08
N GLY A 82 8.52 16.04 -10.84
CA GLY A 82 9.81 15.34 -10.90
C GLY A 82 10.13 14.45 -9.71
N LYS A 83 9.17 14.23 -8.79
CA LYS A 83 9.28 13.32 -7.65
C LYS A 83 8.26 12.20 -7.75
N GLN A 84 8.59 11.03 -7.21
CA GLN A 84 7.60 9.99 -6.96
C GLN A 84 7.00 10.21 -5.58
N VAL A 85 5.68 10.12 -5.48
CA VAL A 85 4.92 10.31 -4.24
C VAL A 85 3.94 9.16 -4.02
N LEU A 86 3.59 8.91 -2.75
CA LEU A 86 2.47 8.07 -2.34
C LEU A 86 1.26 8.94 -2.04
N GLY A 87 0.12 8.68 -2.70
CA GLY A 87 -1.13 9.37 -2.44
C GLY A 87 -2.11 8.53 -1.61
N VAL A 88 -2.58 9.05 -0.48
CA VAL A 88 -3.61 8.42 0.38
C VAL A 88 -4.90 9.25 0.33
N PRO A 89 -6.06 8.72 -0.06
CA PRO A 89 -7.31 9.48 -0.10
C PRO A 89 -7.75 9.86 1.31
N VAL A 90 -7.67 11.15 1.67
CA VAL A 90 -8.10 11.64 2.99
C VAL A 90 -8.98 12.88 2.84
N ASN A 91 -10.16 12.83 3.45
CA ASN A 91 -10.95 14.00 3.79
C ASN A 91 -11.07 14.10 5.32
N ALA A 92 -10.44 15.09 5.94
CA ALA A 92 -10.40 15.23 7.41
C ALA A 92 -11.79 15.43 8.04
N GLU A 93 -12.76 15.94 7.28
CA GLU A 93 -14.12 16.20 7.77
C GLU A 93 -15.00 14.95 7.75
N ASP A 94 -14.67 13.95 6.92
CA ASP A 94 -15.44 12.72 6.74
C ASP A 94 -15.00 11.60 7.72
N PRO A 95 -15.91 11.08 8.58
CA PRO A 95 -15.61 9.97 9.48
C PRO A 95 -15.08 8.70 8.80
N VAL A 96 -15.52 8.39 7.58
CA VAL A 96 -15.03 7.21 6.83
C VAL A 96 -13.58 7.41 6.45
N SER A 97 -13.27 8.56 5.85
CA SER A 97 -11.90 8.96 5.50
C SER A 97 -10.95 9.00 6.71
N ARG A 98 -11.41 9.47 7.88
CA ARG A 98 -10.57 9.44 9.09
C ARG A 98 -10.28 8.03 9.57
N ALA A 99 -11.28 7.15 9.59
CA ALA A 99 -11.09 5.75 9.98
C ALA A 99 -10.14 5.03 9.00
N TRP A 100 -10.26 5.32 7.70
CA TRP A 100 -9.35 4.82 6.68
C TRP A 100 -7.93 5.33 6.90
N ALA A 101 -7.73 6.64 7.11
CA ALA A 101 -6.41 7.22 7.30
C ALA A 101 -5.63 6.60 8.48
N ILE A 102 -6.29 6.40 9.63
CA ILE A 102 -5.68 5.76 10.81
C ILE A 102 -5.27 4.32 10.50
N PHE A 103 -6.13 3.58 9.79
CA PHE A 103 -5.82 2.23 9.32
C PHE A 103 -4.64 2.22 8.34
N SER A 104 -4.66 3.11 7.34
CA SER A 104 -3.64 3.20 6.30
C SER A 104 -2.28 3.59 6.86
N GLU A 105 -2.22 4.44 7.88
CA GLU A 105 -0.96 4.81 8.56
C GLU A 105 -0.30 3.59 9.22
N GLU A 106 -1.05 2.83 10.04
CA GLU A 106 -0.51 1.64 10.70
C GLU A 106 -0.19 0.52 9.69
N ALA A 107 -1.03 0.33 8.67
CA ALA A 107 -0.76 -0.65 7.62
C ALA A 107 0.43 -0.26 6.74
N MET A 108 0.67 1.05 6.55
CA MET A 108 1.85 1.55 5.84
C MET A 108 3.14 1.18 6.57
N GLU A 109 3.19 1.25 7.90
CA GLU A 109 4.37 0.85 8.67
C GLU A 109 4.75 -0.61 8.38
N VAL A 110 3.76 -1.50 8.30
CA VAL A 110 3.94 -2.91 7.94
C VAL A 110 4.52 -3.07 6.53
N VAL A 111 3.95 -2.37 5.55
CA VAL A 111 4.41 -2.42 4.15
C VAL A 111 5.83 -1.85 4.01
N LEU A 112 6.12 -0.74 4.67
CA LEU A 112 7.44 -0.10 4.61
C LEU A 112 8.52 -0.93 5.29
N ASP A 113 8.24 -1.56 6.44
CA ASP A 113 9.19 -2.46 7.09
C ASP A 113 9.58 -3.63 6.19
N PHE A 114 8.62 -4.19 5.45
CA PHE A 114 8.91 -5.20 4.42
C PHE A 114 9.76 -4.63 3.29
N VAL A 115 9.34 -3.51 2.71
CA VAL A 115 10.02 -2.88 1.55
C VAL A 115 11.45 -2.48 1.87
N LEU A 116 11.74 -2.00 3.08
CA LEU A 116 13.07 -1.62 3.51
C LEU A 116 14.00 -2.81 3.79
N ARG A 117 13.45 -4.03 3.94
CA ARG A 117 14.21 -5.27 4.16
C ARG A 117 14.49 -6.06 2.88
N ILE A 118 13.76 -5.78 1.81
CA ILE A 118 13.98 -6.41 0.50
C ILE A 118 14.85 -5.52 -0.37
N ASP A 119 15.80 -6.13 -1.09
CA ASP A 119 16.62 -5.38 -2.03
C ASP A 119 15.78 -5.07 -3.30
N LEU A 120 15.48 -3.79 -3.47
CA LEU A 120 14.82 -3.23 -4.65
C LEU A 120 15.78 -2.41 -5.52
N SER A 121 17.08 -2.37 -5.17
CA SER A 121 18.12 -1.53 -5.79
C SER A 121 18.84 -2.18 -6.96
#